data_AF-A0A9I9D610-F1
#
_entry.id   AF-A0A9I9D610-F1
#
_cell.length_a   1.000
_cell.length_b   1.000
_cell.length_c   1.000
_cell.angle_alpha   90.00
_cell.angle_beta   90.00
_cell.angle_gamma   90.00
#
_symmetry.space_group_name_H-M   'P 1'
#
loop_
_entity.id
_entity.type
_entity.pdbx_description
1 polymer ?
#
loop_
_entity_poly.entity_id
_entity_poly.type
_entity_poly.pdbx_seq_one_letter_code
_entity_poly.pdbx_strand_id
1 'polypeptide(L)'
;MDSGEEVVISALLGPLRFGYDGAFPREILMKICVSKPGVSSLLQFDCGVSEDGHGGSPFKLYNAYYLRSSDCLGPVYRGPSFSSLDPRLQDALKEYLISRGVEESLTNFLLIHLHKKEQGQYLNWLKNVEYSIAKRESNEL
;
A
#
# COMPACT_ATOMS: atom_id res chain seq x y z
N MET A 1 14.84 -1.07 23.33
CA MET A 1 15.84 -0.32 22.55
C MET A 1 15.08 0.36 21.44
N ASP A 2 14.72 1.62 21.66
CA ASP A 2 13.95 2.36 20.68
C ASP A 2 14.92 2.85 19.60
N SER A 3 14.83 2.27 18.40
CA SER A 3 15.79 2.50 17.32
C SER A 3 15.74 3.93 16.75
N GLY A 4 14.75 4.73 17.16
CA GLY A 4 14.43 6.04 16.60
C GLY A 4 14.10 6.01 15.11
N GLU A 5 13.93 4.81 14.53
CA GLU A 5 13.56 4.60 13.13
C GLU A 5 12.07 4.88 12.96
N GLU A 6 11.73 5.67 11.95
CA GLU A 6 10.35 5.97 11.60
C GLU A 6 9.94 5.08 10.43
N VAL A 7 8.82 4.38 10.58
CA VAL A 7 8.23 3.50 9.57
C VAL A 7 6.88 4.08 9.17
N VAL A 8 6.77 4.52 7.93
CA VAL A 8 5.55 5.07 7.35
C VAL A 8 4.97 4.06 6.37
N ILE A 9 3.69 3.76 6.52
CA ILE A 9 2.97 2.82 5.66
C ILE A 9 1.84 3.57 4.97
N SER A 10 1.80 3.49 3.65
CA SER A 10 0.68 3.97 2.84
C SER A 10 0.11 2.79 2.05
N ALA A 11 -1.20 2.69 1.98
CA ALA A 11 -1.87 1.58 1.31
C ALA A 11 -3.11 2.06 0.56
N LEU A 12 -3.36 1.44 -0.58
CA LEU A 12 -4.49 1.72 -1.45
C LEU A 12 -4.96 0.44 -2.14
N LEU A 13 -6.25 0.39 -2.47
CA LEU A 13 -6.80 -0.72 -3.25
C LEU A 13 -6.23 -0.68 -4.66
N GLY A 14 -5.81 -1.85 -5.13
CA GLY A 14 -5.39 -2.05 -6.50
C GLY A 14 -6.50 -1.69 -7.50
N PRO A 15 -6.12 -1.44 -8.76
CA PRO A 15 -7.07 -1.01 -9.80
C PRO A 15 -8.21 -2.02 -9.96
N LEU A 16 -9.41 -1.51 -10.25
CA LEU A 16 -10.55 -2.33 -10.64
C LEU A 16 -10.19 -3.10 -11.91
N ARG A 17 -10.11 -4.43 -11.79
CA ARG A 17 -9.96 -5.32 -12.94
C ARG A 17 -11.36 -5.69 -13.43
N PHE A 18 -11.78 -5.09 -14.54
CA PHE A 18 -13.07 -5.38 -15.18
C PHE A 18 -12.91 -6.59 -16.12
N GLY A 19 -13.59 -7.70 -15.83
CA GLY A 19 -13.54 -8.94 -16.63
C GLY A 19 -14.12 -10.15 -15.89
N TYR A 20 -14.22 -11.30 -16.57
CA TYR A 20 -14.74 -12.57 -16.00
C TYR A 20 -13.80 -13.21 -14.96
N ASP A 21 -12.55 -12.74 -14.89
CA ASP A 21 -11.48 -13.21 -13.98
C ASP A 21 -11.19 -12.20 -12.86
N GLY A 22 -12.18 -11.37 -12.51
CA GLY A 22 -12.06 -10.40 -11.43
C GLY A 22 -11.93 -11.13 -10.09
N ALA A 23 -10.70 -11.33 -9.62
CA ALA A 23 -10.41 -11.82 -8.28
C ALA A 23 -10.84 -10.75 -7.26
N PHE A 24 -12.07 -10.88 -6.77
CA PHE A 24 -12.50 -10.22 -5.55
C PHE A 24 -12.17 -11.13 -4.36
N PRO A 25 -11.68 -10.57 -3.24
CA PRO A 25 -11.38 -9.16 -2.98
C PRO A 25 -10.11 -8.68 -3.72
N ARG A 26 -10.12 -7.41 -4.17
CA ARG A 26 -8.96 -6.80 -4.85
C ARG A 26 -7.72 -6.78 -3.95
N GLU A 27 -6.56 -6.95 -4.58
CA GLU A 27 -5.27 -6.78 -3.93
C GLU A 27 -5.09 -5.35 -3.41
N ILE A 28 -4.28 -5.19 -2.38
CA ILE A 28 -3.83 -3.90 -1.88
C ILE A 28 -2.42 -3.65 -2.36
N LEU A 29 -2.18 -2.44 -2.84
CA LEU A 29 -0.85 -1.91 -3.09
C LEU A 29 -0.42 -1.12 -1.86
N MET A 30 0.65 -1.56 -1.24
CA MET A 30 1.21 -0.97 -0.03
C MET A 30 2.61 -0.46 -0.30
N LYS A 31 2.92 0.74 0.17
CA LYS A 31 4.26 1.31 0.15
C LYS A 31 4.74 1.54 1.57
N ILE A 32 5.90 0.99 1.87
CA ILE A 32 6.55 1.09 3.18
C ILE A 32 7.79 1.95 3.03
N CYS A 33 7.91 2.96 3.86
CA CYS A 33 8.98 3.93 3.86
C CYS A 33 9.66 3.88 5.23
N VAL A 34 10.96 3.59 5.26
CA VAL A 34 11.74 3.53 6.50
C VAL A 34 12.82 4.59 6.49
N SER A 35 12.81 5.47 7.49
CA SER A 35 13.82 6.51 7.70
C SER A 35 14.57 6.25 9.01
N LYS A 36 15.86 6.59 9.04
CA LYS A 36 16.69 6.43 10.23
C LYS A 36 16.99 7.79 10.86
N PRO A 37 17.08 7.88 12.20
CA PRO A 37 17.38 9.14 12.85
C PRO A 37 18.80 9.58 12.48
N GLY A 38 18.97 10.85 12.13
CA GLY A 38 20.27 11.42 11.75
C GLY A 38 20.77 11.03 10.35
N VAL A 39 20.05 10.19 9.61
CA VAL A 39 20.38 9.85 8.22
C VAL A 39 19.30 10.40 7.30
N SER A 40 19.66 11.27 6.38
CA SER A 40 18.76 11.86 5.40
C SER A 40 18.54 10.91 4.20
N SER A 41 18.23 9.65 4.48
CA SER A 41 17.95 8.64 3.47
C SER A 41 16.71 7.84 3.83
N LEU A 42 15.97 7.42 2.82
CA LEU A 42 14.74 6.70 2.93
C LEU A 42 14.85 5.38 2.18
N LEU A 43 14.47 4.28 2.84
CA LEU A 43 14.29 2.99 2.19
C LEU A 43 12.81 2.81 1.87
N GLN A 44 12.46 2.77 0.60
CA GLN A 44 11.09 2.58 0.13
C GLN A 44 10.92 1.15 -0.40
N PHE A 45 9.84 0.50 -0.01
CA PHE A 45 9.44 -0.80 -0.49
C PHE A 45 8.05 -0.71 -1.12
N ASP A 46 7.89 -1.32 -2.28
CA ASP A 46 6.59 -1.47 -2.92
C ASP A 46 6.12 -2.91 -2.75
N CYS A 47 4.99 -3.08 -2.06
CA CYS A 47 4.43 -4.37 -1.67
C CYS A 47 3.01 -4.54 -2.20
N GLY A 48 2.61 -5.79 -2.43
CA GLY A 48 1.24 -6.19 -2.72
C GLY A 48 0.71 -7.11 -1.63
N VAL A 49 -0.55 -6.96 -1.25
CA VAL A 49 -1.25 -7.87 -0.34
C VAL A 49 -2.43 -8.44 -1.08
N SER A 50 -2.48 -9.77 -1.18
CA SER A 50 -3.59 -10.51 -1.79
C SER A 50 -4.05 -11.59 -0.83
N GLU A 51 -5.35 -11.88 -0.80
CA GLU A 51 -5.88 -13.05 -0.10
C GLU A 51 -5.34 -14.32 -0.76
N ASP A 52 -4.82 -15.25 0.03
CA ASP A 52 -4.19 -16.49 -0.46
C ASP A 52 -5.11 -17.71 -0.48
N GLY A 53 -6.41 -17.51 -0.19
CA GLY A 53 -7.42 -18.58 -0.16
C GLY A 53 -7.34 -19.50 1.08
N HIS A 54 -6.27 -19.41 1.87
CA HIS A 54 -6.10 -20.14 3.13
C HIS A 54 -6.45 -19.30 4.36
N GLY A 55 -7.07 -18.13 4.16
CA GLY A 55 -7.44 -17.18 5.20
C GLY A 55 -6.30 -16.25 5.62
N GLY A 56 -5.13 -16.37 4.98
CA GLY A 56 -4.00 -15.48 5.16
C GLY A 56 -3.92 -14.40 4.10
N SER A 57 -3.22 -13.31 4.40
CA SER A 57 -2.86 -12.30 3.40
C SER A 57 -1.37 -11.97 3.45
N PRO A 58 -0.51 -12.90 3.02
CA PRO A 58 0.93 -12.66 2.99
C PRO A 58 1.23 -11.53 2.01
N PHE A 59 2.07 -10.58 2.42
CA PHE A 59 2.55 -9.55 1.51
C PHE A 59 3.64 -10.10 0.57
N LYS A 60 3.65 -9.60 -0.66
CA LYS A 60 4.67 -9.80 -1.68
C LYS A 60 5.45 -8.52 -1.84
N LEU A 61 6.77 -8.61 -1.90
CA LEU A 61 7.64 -7.48 -2.14
C LEU A 61 7.98 -7.42 -3.64
N TYR A 62 7.71 -6.28 -4.28
CA TYR A 62 7.95 -6.09 -5.72
C TYR A 62 9.20 -5.28 -6.00
N ASN A 63 9.47 -4.24 -5.20
CA ASN A 63 10.61 -3.36 -5.37
C ASN A 63 11.16 -2.87 -4.03
N ALA A 64 12.45 -2.59 -4.00
CA ALA A 64 13.12 -1.94 -2.89
C ALA A 64 14.02 -0.82 -3.44
N TYR A 65 13.83 0.40 -2.95
CA TYR A 65 14.50 1.61 -3.41
C TYR A 65 15.22 2.28 -2.25
N TYR A 66 16.48 2.64 -2.47
CA TYR A 66 17.21 3.51 -1.57
C TYR A 66 17.19 4.93 -2.13
N LEU A 67 16.59 5.85 -1.39
CA LEU A 67 16.40 7.25 -1.78
C LEU A 67 17.26 8.12 -0.86
N ARG A 68 18.25 8.83 -1.40
CA ARG A 68 19.00 9.81 -0.62
C ARG A 68 18.32 11.17 -0.72
N SER A 69 18.34 11.96 0.35
CA SER A 69 17.73 13.31 0.39
C SER A 69 18.18 14.25 -0.73
N SER A 70 19.40 14.07 -1.25
CA SER A 70 19.94 14.85 -2.38
C SER A 70 19.41 14.42 -3.76
N ASP A 71 18.77 13.26 -3.87
CA ASP A 71 18.29 12.70 -5.14
C ASP A 71 16.97 13.34 -5.61
N CYS A 72 16.50 14.39 -4.94
CA CYS A 72 15.35 15.19 -5.36
C CYS A 72 15.63 16.04 -6.62
N LEU A 73 16.89 16.13 -7.08
CA LEU A 73 17.32 16.97 -8.21
C LEU A 73 17.83 16.18 -9.44
N GLY A 74 17.76 14.84 -9.46
CA GLY A 74 18.28 14.02 -10.56
C GLY A 74 17.57 12.66 -10.73
N PRO A 75 17.93 11.86 -11.76
CA PRO A 75 17.37 10.53 -11.95
C PRO A 75 17.77 9.62 -10.78
N VAL A 76 16.82 9.38 -9.89
CA VAL A 76 16.95 8.52 -8.71
C VAL A 76 17.30 7.10 -9.16
N TYR A 77 18.39 6.55 -8.63
CA TYR A 77 18.71 5.14 -8.83
C TYR A 77 17.63 4.26 -8.19
N ARG A 78 16.88 3.54 -9.03
CA ARG A 78 15.77 2.67 -8.61
C ARG A 78 16.23 1.28 -8.17
N GLY A 79 17.52 1.01 -8.05
CA GLY A 79 17.96 -0.35 -7.75
C GLY A 79 17.75 -1.35 -8.91
N PRO A 80 18.27 -2.57 -8.77
CA PRO A 80 17.95 -3.68 -9.66
C PRO A 80 16.50 -4.15 -9.43
N SER A 81 15.97 -4.94 -10.36
CA SER A 81 14.67 -5.59 -10.16
C SER A 81 14.73 -6.50 -8.93
N PHE A 82 13.71 -6.46 -8.06
CA PHE A 82 13.69 -7.26 -6.84
C PHE A 82 13.82 -8.75 -7.12
N SER A 83 13.20 -9.24 -8.20
CA SER A 83 13.28 -10.64 -8.63
C SER A 83 14.68 -11.09 -9.03
N SER A 84 15.58 -10.15 -9.34
CA SER A 84 16.98 -10.44 -9.68
C SER A 84 17.92 -10.43 -8.47
N LEU A 85 17.43 -10.04 -7.28
CA LEU A 85 18.21 -10.06 -6.06
C LEU A 85 18.44 -11.51 -5.59
N ASP A 86 19.53 -11.72 -4.85
CA ASP A 86 19.79 -13.00 -4.20
C ASP A 86 18.61 -13.41 -3.30
N PRO A 87 18.13 -14.66 -3.35
CA PRO A 87 16.99 -15.11 -2.55
C PRO A 87 17.17 -14.87 -1.05
N ARG A 88 18.38 -15.03 -0.51
CA ARG A 88 18.66 -14.81 0.91
C ARG A 88 18.52 -13.34 1.28
N LEU A 89 18.85 -12.43 0.36
CA LEU A 89 18.64 -11.00 0.54
C LEU A 89 17.15 -10.64 0.49
N GLN A 90 16.39 -11.26 -0.42
CA GLN A 90 14.94 -11.08 -0.49
C GLN A 90 14.27 -11.50 0.84
N ASP A 91 14.66 -12.66 1.37
CA ASP A 91 14.16 -13.16 2.66
C ASP A 91 14.57 -12.24 3.82
N ALA A 92 15.83 -11.78 3.86
CA ALA A 92 16.30 -10.87 4.90
C ALA A 92 15.55 -9.52 4.91
N LEU A 93 15.23 -8.98 3.73
CA LEU A 93 14.42 -7.76 3.60
C LEU A 93 12.98 -7.98 4.09
N LYS A 94 12.40 -9.15 3.80
CA LYS A 94 11.08 -9.52 4.29
C LYS A 94 11.06 -9.63 5.81
N GLU A 95 12.01 -10.35 6.39
CA GLU A 95 12.16 -10.50 7.85
C GLU A 95 12.41 -9.15 8.54
N TYR A 96 13.18 -8.25 7.92
CA TYR A 96 13.36 -6.90 8.42
C TYR A 96 12.01 -6.16 8.54
N LEU A 97 11.17 -6.20 7.51
CA LEU A 97 9.85 -5.55 7.53
C LEU A 97 8.91 -6.17 8.59
N ILE A 98 8.93 -7.50 8.73
CA ILE A 98 8.16 -8.22 9.76
C ILE A 98 8.60 -7.77 11.16
N SER A 99 9.91 -7.67 11.41
CA SER A 99 10.46 -7.20 12.70
C SER A 99 10.10 -5.74 13.03
N ARG A 100 9.65 -4.97 12.04
CA ARG A 100 9.17 -3.59 12.17
C ARG A 100 7.65 -3.48 12.26
N GLY A 101 6.94 -4.60 12.37
CA GLY A 101 5.48 -4.65 12.56
C GLY A 101 4.67 -4.79 11.27
N VAL A 102 5.33 -5.02 10.13
CA VAL A 102 4.64 -5.40 8.88
C VAL A 102 4.40 -6.91 8.88
N GLU A 103 3.56 -7.34 9.81
CA GLU A 103 3.16 -8.73 9.97
C GLU A 103 1.79 -9.00 9.32
N GLU A 104 1.40 -10.27 9.30
CA GLU A 104 0.14 -10.71 8.70
C GLU A 104 -1.10 -10.09 9.35
N SER A 105 -1.02 -9.74 10.65
CA SER A 105 -2.12 -9.06 11.35
C SER A 105 -2.42 -7.69 10.73
N LEU A 106 -1.36 -6.94 10.36
CA LEU A 106 -1.48 -5.63 9.72
C LEU A 106 -2.01 -5.77 8.29
N THR A 107 -1.50 -6.72 7.52
CA THR A 107 -1.95 -6.93 6.13
C THR A 107 -3.42 -7.36 6.08
N ASN A 108 -3.84 -8.26 6.98
CA ASN A 108 -5.24 -8.65 7.16
C ASN A 108 -6.12 -7.46 7.55
N PHE A 109 -5.65 -6.64 8.50
CA PHE A 109 -6.35 -5.42 8.88
C PHE A 109 -6.51 -4.46 7.70
N LEU A 110 -5.44 -4.21 6.93
CA LEU A 110 -5.48 -3.34 5.76
C LEU A 110 -6.46 -3.86 4.71
N LEU A 111 -6.47 -5.18 4.46
CA LEU A 111 -7.42 -5.85 3.55
C LEU A 111 -8.86 -5.53 3.92
N ILE A 112 -9.25 -5.83 5.15
CA ILE A 112 -10.62 -5.61 5.60
C ILE A 112 -10.95 -4.11 5.66
N HIS A 113 -10.03 -3.29 6.19
CA HIS A 113 -10.26 -1.87 6.41
C HIS A 113 -10.44 -1.11 5.10
N LEU A 114 -9.58 -1.35 4.09
CA LEU A 114 -9.65 -0.62 2.83
C LEU A 114 -10.90 -0.99 2.02
N HIS A 115 -11.29 -2.26 1.98
CA HIS A 115 -12.54 -2.67 1.33
C HIS A 115 -13.77 -2.05 2.00
N LYS A 116 -13.82 -2.03 3.35
CA LYS A 116 -14.89 -1.35 4.09
C LYS A 116 -14.90 0.16 3.85
N LYS A 117 -13.71 0.78 3.82
CA LYS A 117 -13.57 2.22 3.56
C LYS A 117 -14.06 2.59 2.17
N GLU A 118 -13.71 1.80 1.14
CA GLU A 118 -14.21 2.01 -0.22
C GLU A 118 -15.73 1.94 -0.26
N GLN A 119 -16.33 0.90 0.32
CA GLN A 119 -17.79 0.76 0.34
C GLN A 119 -18.46 1.95 1.03
N GLY A 120 -17.91 2.40 2.16
CA GLY A 120 -18.41 3.58 2.87
C GLY A 120 -18.29 4.86 2.04
N GLN A 121 -17.16 5.06 1.36
CA GLN A 121 -16.95 6.20 0.46
C GLN A 121 -17.90 6.18 -0.74
N TYR A 122 -18.16 5.00 -1.31
CA TYR A 122 -19.11 4.82 -2.40
C TYR A 122 -20.54 5.21 -1.99
N LEU A 123 -21.01 4.71 -0.83
CA LEU A 123 -22.33 5.08 -0.30
C LEU A 123 -22.45 6.57 0.00
N ASN A 124 -21.40 7.19 0.55
CA ASN A 124 -21.38 8.62 0.81
C ASN A 124 -21.40 9.44 -0.50
N TRP A 125 -20.66 8.99 -1.50
CA TRP A 125 -20.67 9.62 -2.82
C TRP A 125 -22.06 9.56 -3.47
N LEU A 126 -22.75 8.42 -3.43
CA LEU A 126 -24.11 8.28 -3.95
C LEU A 126 -25.09 9.25 -3.28
N LYS A 127 -25.04 9.37 -1.94
CA LYS A 127 -25.87 10.34 -1.20
C LYS A 127 -25.61 11.78 -1.62
N ASN A 128 -24.34 12.13 -1.84
CA ASN A 128 -23.97 13.47 -2.29
C ASN A 128 -24.47 13.78 -3.70
N VAL A 129 -24.45 12.77 -4.60
CA VAL A 129 -25.00 12.88 -5.96
C VAL A 129 -26.50 13.09 -5.91
N GLU A 130 -27.22 12.28 -5.14
CA GLU A 130 -28.67 12.42 -4.93
C GLU A 130 -29.04 13.81 -4.41
N TYR A 131 -28.35 14.28 -3.36
CA TYR A 131 -28.55 15.63 -2.82
C TYR A 131 -28.28 16.73 -3.86
N SER A 132 -27.25 16.57 -4.68
CA SER A 132 -26.88 17.55 -5.71
C SER A 132 -27.93 17.62 -6.84
N ILE A 133 -28.54 16.49 -7.19
CA ILE A 133 -29.61 16.42 -8.20
C ILE A 133 -30.90 17.03 -7.63
N ALA A 134 -31.32 16.61 -6.43
CA ALA A 134 -32.54 17.11 -5.79
C ALA A 134 -32.51 18.64 -5.54
N LYS A 135 -31.35 19.18 -5.17
CA LYS A 135 -31.15 20.63 -5.02
C LYS A 135 -31.32 21.39 -6.34
N ARG A 136 -30.95 20.78 -7.47
CA ARG A 136 -31.07 21.40 -8.80
C ARG A 136 -32.54 21.54 -9.22
N GLU A 137 -33.35 20.50 -9.00
CA GLU A 137 -34.79 20.51 -9.30
C GLU A 137 -35.55 21.55 -8.47
N SER A 138 -35.10 21.83 -7.24
CA SER A 138 -35.70 22.87 -6.38
C SER A 138 -35.31 24.31 -6.77
N ASN A 139 -34.27 24.48 -7.58
CA ASN A 139 -33.79 25.80 -8.04
C ASN A 139 -34.32 26.18 -9.44
N GLU A 140 -35.02 25.27 -10.12
CA GLU A 140 -35.66 25.50 -11.44
C GLU A 140 -37.18 25.72 -11.33
N LEU A 141 -37.73 25.66 -10.11
CA LEU A 141 -39.11 26.04 -9.74
C LEU A 141 -39.10 27.38 -8.98
#